data_AF-A0A7Y5MTN1-F1
#
_entry.id   AF-A0A7Y5MTN1-F1
#
_cell.length_a   1.000
_cell.length_b   1.000
_cell.length_c   1.000
_cell.angle_alpha   90.00
_cell.angle_beta   90.00
_cell.angle_gamma   90.00
#
_symmetry.space_group_name_H-M   'P 1'
#
loop_
_entity.id
_entity.type
_entity.pdbx_description
1 polymer ?
#
loop_
_entity_poly.entity_id
_entity_poly.type
_entity_poly.pdbx_seq_one_letter_code
_entity_poly.pdbx_strand_id
1 'polypeptide(L)'
;MKNKADKATELIKYRDLLIATIDYSLSSEIGRIKTPEFDSNAYFNYLKIAVEEQFKKGQLSKLKQWFADLTAPYRESIDLNFYTYLKTKTNCDFDTFKSFFKRIDNTLLKGRITTDIQFRDITFLYDHLREINSSDHQKIELLTLLLKDYEERKTQKTKA
;
A
#
# COMPACT_ATOMS: atom_id res chain seq x y z
N MET A 1 -31.50 -11.49 6.33
CA MET A 1 -31.10 -10.27 7.09
C MET A 1 -29.57 -10.02 7.15
N LYS A 2 -28.69 -10.92 6.67
CA LYS A 2 -27.21 -10.71 6.66
C LYS A 2 -26.73 -9.50 5.83
N ASN A 3 -27.35 -9.23 4.68
CA ASN A 3 -26.84 -8.28 3.68
C ASN A 3 -26.79 -6.79 4.10
N LYS A 4 -27.58 -6.34 5.09
CA LYS A 4 -27.60 -4.91 5.50
C LYS A 4 -26.49 -4.55 6.49
N ALA A 5 -26.21 -5.43 7.45
CA ALA A 5 -25.15 -5.22 8.42
C ALA A 5 -23.78 -5.24 7.73
N ASP A 6 -23.57 -6.22 6.84
CA ASP A 6 -22.35 -6.34 6.05
C ASP A 6 -22.12 -5.10 5.17
N LYS A 7 -23.16 -4.58 4.52
CA LYS A 7 -23.08 -3.35 3.73
C LYS A 7 -22.74 -2.12 4.57
N ALA A 8 -23.30 -1.99 5.78
CA ALA A 8 -23.01 -0.86 6.66
C ALA A 8 -21.54 -0.88 7.14
N THR A 9 -21.03 -2.06 7.50
CA THR A 9 -19.62 -2.25 7.86
C THR A 9 -18.70 -1.92 6.68
N GLU A 10 -19.03 -2.38 5.46
CA GLU A 10 -18.24 -2.03 4.28
C GLU A 10 -18.28 -0.53 3.97
N LEU A 11 -19.43 0.13 4.14
CA LEU A 11 -19.54 1.58 3.94
C LEU A 11 -18.60 2.36 4.88
N ILE A 12 -18.58 2.00 6.17
CA ILE A 12 -17.69 2.62 7.15
C ILE A 12 -16.23 2.37 6.78
N LYS A 13 -15.88 1.12 6.47
CA LYS A 13 -14.54 0.73 6.04
C LYS A 13 -14.05 1.59 4.86
N TYR A 14 -14.82 1.67 3.78
CA TYR A 14 -14.38 2.40 2.59
C TYR A 14 -14.40 3.92 2.77
N ARG A 15 -15.29 4.47 3.60
CA ARG A 15 -15.22 5.87 4.02
C ARG A 15 -13.89 6.15 4.74
N ASP A 16 -13.57 5.37 5.76
CA ASP A 16 -12.38 5.60 6.59
C ASP A 16 -11.08 5.40 5.78
N LEU A 17 -11.04 4.40 4.91
CA LEU A 17 -9.94 4.19 3.96
C LEU A 17 -9.77 5.37 2.99
N LEU A 18 -10.86 5.92 2.47
CA LEU A 18 -10.81 7.09 1.58
C LEU A 18 -10.31 8.33 2.30
N ILE A 19 -10.86 8.62 3.49
CA ILE A 19 -10.44 9.78 4.28
C ILE A 19 -8.95 9.68 4.62
N ALA A 20 -8.49 8.52 5.10
CA ALA A 20 -7.08 8.30 5.38
C ALA A 20 -6.20 8.42 4.11
N THR A 21 -6.68 7.95 2.96
CA THR A 21 -5.95 8.10 1.68
C THR A 21 -5.79 9.58 1.31
N ILE A 22 -6.83 10.37 1.49
CA ILE A 22 -6.80 11.80 1.21
C ILE A 22 -5.89 12.52 2.23
N ASP A 23 -5.93 12.16 3.50
CA ASP A 23 -5.03 12.70 4.53
C ASP A 23 -3.56 12.43 4.21
N TYR A 24 -3.23 11.21 3.78
CA TYR A 24 -1.89 10.88 3.33
C TYR A 24 -1.47 11.72 2.13
N SER A 25 -2.36 11.85 1.13
CA SER A 25 -2.13 12.66 -0.07
C SER A 25 -1.81 14.11 0.29
N LEU A 26 -2.59 14.71 1.19
CA LEU A 26 -2.40 16.07 1.69
C LEU A 26 -1.07 16.26 2.44
N SER A 27 -0.61 15.23 3.16
CA SER A 27 0.67 15.26 3.89
C SER A 27 1.91 15.06 2.99
N SER A 28 1.71 14.44 1.83
CA SER A 28 2.75 14.16 0.84
C SER A 28 3.07 15.36 -0.05
N GLU A 29 4.10 15.25 -0.88
CA GLU A 29 4.45 16.28 -1.87
C GLU A 29 3.32 16.57 -2.87
N ILE A 30 2.47 15.57 -3.16
CA ILE A 30 1.30 15.72 -4.05
C ILE A 30 0.31 16.72 -3.47
N GLY A 31 0.12 16.74 -2.15
CA GLY A 31 -0.72 17.71 -1.46
C GLY A 31 -0.21 19.15 -1.52
N ARG A 32 1.04 19.37 -1.95
CA ARG A 32 1.67 20.68 -2.04
C ARG A 32 1.62 21.29 -3.44
N ILE A 33 1.12 20.56 -4.44
CA ILE A 33 1.03 21.05 -5.81
C ILE A 33 0.00 22.19 -5.88
N LYS A 34 0.47 23.37 -6.28
CA LYS A 34 -0.35 24.55 -6.50
C LYS A 34 0.10 25.29 -7.75
N THR A 35 -0.85 25.55 -8.64
CA THR A 35 -0.71 26.30 -9.88
C THR A 35 -1.83 27.34 -9.95
N PRO A 36 -1.80 28.34 -10.86
CA PRO A 36 -2.89 29.29 -11.00
C PRO A 36 -4.24 28.63 -11.28
N GLU A 37 -4.25 27.49 -11.99
CA GLU A 37 -5.45 26.76 -12.40
C GLU A 37 -5.84 25.62 -11.45
N PHE A 38 -4.98 25.24 -10.50
CA PHE A 38 -5.19 24.08 -9.64
C PHE A 38 -4.57 24.22 -8.26
N ASP A 39 -5.38 23.99 -7.22
CA ASP A 39 -4.94 23.91 -5.82
C ASP A 39 -5.27 22.52 -5.27
N SER A 40 -4.22 21.71 -5.04
CA SER A 40 -4.39 20.34 -4.53
C SER A 40 -5.05 20.30 -3.16
N ASN A 41 -4.73 21.26 -2.28
CA ASN A 41 -5.34 21.31 -0.95
C ASN A 41 -6.84 21.58 -1.06
N ALA A 42 -7.24 22.52 -1.92
CA ALA A 42 -8.66 22.79 -2.15
C ALA A 42 -9.36 21.56 -2.75
N TYR A 43 -8.76 20.91 -3.74
CA TYR A 43 -9.29 19.70 -4.38
C TYR A 43 -9.48 18.54 -3.37
N PHE A 44 -8.46 18.21 -2.59
CA PHE A 44 -8.52 17.10 -1.64
C PHE A 44 -9.47 17.40 -0.47
N ASN A 45 -9.56 18.63 0.00
CA ASN A 45 -10.55 19.01 1.02
C ASN A 45 -11.98 18.92 0.48
N TYR A 46 -12.22 19.34 -0.77
CA TYR A 46 -13.50 19.11 -1.44
C TYR A 46 -13.82 17.61 -1.53
N LEU A 47 -12.83 16.79 -1.88
CA LEU A 47 -13.01 15.34 -2.02
C LEU A 47 -13.43 14.69 -0.69
N LYS A 48 -12.90 15.13 0.47
CA LYS A 48 -13.36 14.63 1.78
C LYS A 48 -14.85 14.88 2.01
N ILE A 49 -15.33 16.07 1.66
CA ILE A 49 -16.76 16.41 1.77
C ILE A 49 -17.58 15.49 0.86
N ALA A 50 -17.12 15.28 -0.38
CA ALA A 50 -17.78 14.40 -1.32
C ALA A 50 -17.83 12.94 -0.82
N VAL A 51 -16.78 12.43 -0.18
CA VAL A 51 -16.75 11.09 0.45
C VAL A 51 -17.84 10.98 1.51
N GLU A 52 -17.96 11.96 2.41
CA GLU A 52 -19.00 11.98 3.44
C GLU A 52 -20.42 12.01 2.87
N GLU A 53 -20.63 12.76 1.78
CA GLU A 53 -21.93 12.77 1.10
C GLU A 53 -22.29 11.41 0.50
N GLN A 54 -21.34 10.76 -0.19
CA GLN A 54 -21.57 9.43 -0.78
C GLN A 54 -21.77 8.36 0.30
N PHE A 55 -21.06 8.48 1.43
CA PHE A 55 -21.26 7.64 2.61
C PHE A 55 -22.68 7.78 3.16
N LYS A 56 -23.16 9.01 3.40
CA LYS A 56 -24.53 9.29 3.87
C LYS A 56 -25.60 8.78 2.90
N LYS A 57 -25.32 8.80 1.59
CA LYS A 57 -26.19 8.25 0.53
C LYS A 57 -26.10 6.72 0.40
N GLY A 58 -25.23 6.05 1.17
CA GLY A 58 -25.05 4.59 1.13
C GLY A 58 -24.45 4.06 -0.18
N GLN A 59 -23.69 4.90 -0.90
CA GLN A 59 -23.14 4.63 -2.24
C GLN A 59 -21.84 3.83 -2.20
N LEU A 60 -21.92 2.59 -1.71
CA LEU A 60 -20.75 1.73 -1.49
C LEU A 60 -19.90 1.51 -2.75
N SER A 61 -20.53 1.20 -3.89
CA SER A 61 -19.81 0.97 -5.14
C SER A 61 -18.99 2.18 -5.57
N LYS A 62 -19.51 3.40 -5.33
CA LYS A 62 -18.81 4.65 -5.62
C LYS A 62 -17.59 4.84 -4.72
N LEU A 63 -17.74 4.56 -3.43
CA LEU A 63 -16.62 4.61 -2.48
C LEU A 63 -15.53 3.57 -2.82
N LYS A 64 -15.92 2.35 -3.20
CA LYS A 64 -14.97 1.31 -3.65
C LYS A 64 -14.19 1.75 -4.89
N GLN A 65 -14.89 2.32 -5.87
CA GLN A 65 -14.28 2.83 -7.10
C GLN A 65 -13.29 3.96 -6.79
N TRP A 66 -13.72 4.97 -6.03
CA TRP A 66 -12.85 6.08 -5.65
C TRP A 66 -11.62 5.63 -4.87
N PHE A 67 -11.77 4.60 -4.02
CA PHE A 67 -10.64 4.05 -3.30
C PHE A 67 -9.64 3.39 -4.28
N ALA A 68 -10.12 2.63 -5.25
CA ALA A 68 -9.27 2.04 -6.28
C ALA A 68 -8.55 3.10 -7.12
N ASP A 69 -9.25 4.18 -7.49
CA ASP A 69 -8.69 5.26 -8.30
C ASP A 69 -7.64 6.07 -7.53
N LEU A 70 -7.95 6.48 -6.29
CA LEU A 70 -7.03 7.26 -5.46
C LEU A 70 -5.83 6.46 -4.97
N THR A 71 -5.93 5.13 -4.89
CA THR A 71 -4.82 4.27 -4.48
C THR A 71 -3.96 3.79 -5.65
N ALA A 72 -4.38 4.00 -6.90
CA ALA A 72 -3.66 3.54 -8.06
C ALA A 72 -2.20 4.05 -8.11
N PRO A 73 -1.90 5.34 -7.89
CA PRO A 73 -0.52 5.84 -7.92
C PRO A 73 0.37 5.16 -6.86
N TYR A 74 -0.15 5.00 -5.63
CA TYR A 74 0.59 4.36 -4.53
C TYR A 74 0.82 2.87 -4.78
N ARG A 75 -0.13 2.20 -5.42
CA ARG A 75 0.02 0.80 -5.81
C ARG A 75 1.08 0.63 -6.90
N GLU A 76 1.07 1.51 -7.89
CA GLU A 76 2.00 1.48 -9.03
C GLU A 76 3.44 1.79 -8.60
N SER A 77 3.62 2.74 -7.67
CA SER A 77 4.92 3.06 -7.09
C SER A 77 5.38 2.07 -6.01
N ILE A 78 4.51 1.16 -5.56
CA ILE A 78 4.75 0.25 -4.43
C ILE A 78 5.07 1.07 -3.16
N ASP A 79 4.27 2.09 -2.86
CA ASP A 79 4.44 2.93 -1.67
C ASP A 79 4.02 2.15 -0.41
N LEU A 80 5.00 1.50 0.23
CA LEU A 80 4.80 0.73 1.45
C LEU A 80 4.60 1.63 2.70
N ASN A 81 5.03 2.89 2.64
CA ASN A 81 4.74 3.89 3.66
C ASN A 81 3.25 4.25 3.65
N PHE A 82 2.66 4.44 2.47
CA PHE A 82 1.21 4.57 2.30
C PHE A 82 0.47 3.35 2.86
N TYR A 83 0.91 2.13 2.51
CA TYR A 83 0.29 0.89 3.02
C TYR A 83 0.29 0.86 4.56
N THR A 84 1.44 1.16 5.17
CA THR A 84 1.63 1.13 6.62
C THR A 84 0.81 2.21 7.32
N TYR A 85 0.79 3.42 6.76
CA TYR A 85 -0.03 4.51 7.22
C TYR A 85 -1.51 4.12 7.23
N LEU A 86 -2.01 3.62 6.10
CA LEU A 86 -3.43 3.31 5.95
C LEU A 86 -3.87 2.20 6.90
N LYS A 87 -3.05 1.15 7.05
CA LYS A 87 -3.30 0.05 8.00
C LYS A 87 -3.31 0.55 9.45
N THR A 88 -2.32 1.36 9.84
CA THR A 88 -2.22 1.92 11.19
C THR A 88 -3.38 2.86 11.50
N LYS A 89 -3.77 3.70 10.53
CA LYS A 89 -4.78 4.75 10.73
C LYS A 89 -6.19 4.19 10.80
N THR A 90 -6.50 3.17 10.01
CA THR A 90 -7.86 2.65 9.86
C THR A 90 -8.09 1.31 10.54
N ASN A 91 -7.01 0.60 10.93
CA ASN A 91 -7.05 -0.78 11.39
C ASN A 91 -7.81 -1.73 10.43
N CYS A 92 -7.91 -1.36 9.16
CA CYS A 92 -8.61 -2.11 8.15
C CYS A 92 -7.61 -2.90 7.29
N ASP A 93 -7.95 -4.15 6.97
CA ASP A 93 -7.25 -4.89 5.92
C ASP A 93 -7.79 -4.51 4.54
N PHE A 94 -6.88 -4.33 3.58
CA PHE A 94 -7.21 -3.97 2.22
C PHE A 94 -6.20 -4.59 1.23
N ASP A 95 -6.71 -4.94 0.05
CA ASP A 95 -6.01 -5.77 -0.93
C ASP A 95 -5.14 -4.97 -1.92
N THR A 96 -4.89 -3.68 -1.68
CA THR A 96 -4.22 -2.77 -2.64
C THR A 96 -2.85 -3.30 -3.09
N PHE A 97 -2.08 -3.92 -2.18
CA PHE A 97 -0.75 -4.47 -2.46
C PHE A 97 -0.72 -6.00 -2.50
N LYS A 98 -1.89 -6.65 -2.64
CA LYS A 98 -2.00 -8.11 -2.58
C LYS A 98 -1.12 -8.82 -3.61
N SER A 99 -1.02 -8.28 -4.82
CA SER A 99 -0.17 -8.88 -5.87
C SER A 99 1.31 -8.80 -5.51
N PHE A 100 1.76 -7.70 -4.92
CA PHE A 100 3.13 -7.53 -4.42
C PHE A 100 3.43 -8.54 -3.31
N PHE A 101 2.62 -8.56 -2.25
CA PHE A 101 2.82 -9.50 -1.14
C PHE A 101 2.73 -10.95 -1.57
N LYS A 102 1.82 -11.30 -2.50
CA LYS A 102 1.76 -12.66 -3.05
C LYS A 102 3.05 -13.07 -3.77
N ARG A 103 3.72 -12.17 -4.49
CA ARG A 103 5.02 -12.47 -5.13
C ARG A 103 6.11 -12.70 -4.09
N ILE A 104 6.09 -11.93 -3.02
CA ILE A 104 7.01 -12.11 -1.89
C ILE A 104 6.78 -13.45 -1.21
N ASP A 105 5.55 -13.76 -0.82
CA ASP A 105 5.20 -15.01 -0.15
C ASP A 105 5.62 -16.22 -0.99
N ASN A 106 5.37 -16.17 -2.30
CA ASN A 106 5.83 -17.23 -3.23
C ASN A 106 7.36 -17.35 -3.29
N THR A 107 8.09 -16.26 -3.10
CA THR A 107 9.56 -16.27 -3.07
C THR A 107 10.08 -16.83 -1.75
N LEU A 108 9.45 -16.45 -0.63
CA LEU A 108 9.75 -16.98 0.71
C LEU A 108 9.48 -18.49 0.79
N LEU A 109 8.33 -18.95 0.26
CA LEU A 109 7.98 -20.37 0.20
C LEU A 109 8.98 -21.20 -0.59
N LYS A 110 9.55 -20.65 -1.66
CA LYS A 110 10.59 -21.30 -2.46
C LYS A 110 11.96 -21.28 -1.76
N GLY A 111 12.14 -20.44 -0.74
CA GLY A 111 13.40 -20.28 -0.03
C GLY A 111 14.55 -19.78 -0.90
N ARG A 112 14.26 -19.19 -2.07
CA ARG A 112 15.30 -18.78 -3.03
C ARG A 112 14.84 -17.68 -3.99
N ILE A 113 15.71 -16.70 -4.19
CA ILE A 113 15.59 -15.68 -5.24
C ILE A 113 16.22 -16.22 -6.54
N THR A 114 15.46 -16.15 -7.63
CA THR A 114 15.86 -16.69 -8.95
C THR A 114 15.84 -15.65 -10.07
N THR A 115 15.21 -14.49 -9.83
CA THR A 115 15.06 -13.41 -10.82
C THR A 115 15.36 -12.06 -10.20
N ASP A 116 15.79 -11.09 -11.01
CA ASP A 116 16.04 -9.72 -10.52
C ASP A 116 14.74 -9.04 -10.03
N ILE A 117 13.56 -9.41 -10.55
CA ILE A 117 12.27 -8.90 -10.05
C ILE A 117 12.03 -9.37 -8.61
N GLN A 118 12.26 -10.65 -8.33
CA GLN A 118 12.17 -11.18 -6.97
C GLN A 118 13.19 -10.52 -6.04
N PHE A 119 14.41 -10.29 -6.53
CA PHE A 119 15.43 -9.58 -5.78
C PHE A 119 14.94 -8.19 -5.38
N ARG A 120 14.48 -7.39 -6.36
CA ARG A 120 13.93 -6.05 -6.13
C ARG A 120 12.75 -6.05 -5.16
N ASP A 121 11.78 -6.94 -5.33
CA ASP A 121 10.60 -7.02 -4.44
C ASP A 121 11.02 -7.34 -2.99
N ILE A 122 11.97 -8.28 -2.80
CA ILE A 122 12.49 -8.66 -1.48
C ILE A 122 13.30 -7.52 -0.85
N THR A 123 14.16 -6.84 -1.63
CA THR A 123 14.91 -5.66 -1.19
C THR A 123 13.97 -4.56 -0.72
N PHE A 124 12.94 -4.23 -1.50
CA PHE A 124 11.96 -3.20 -1.11
C PHE A 124 11.25 -3.52 0.20
N LEU A 125 10.80 -4.76 0.39
CA LEU A 125 10.18 -5.12 1.67
C LEU A 125 11.18 -5.08 2.82
N TYR A 126 12.41 -5.55 2.60
CA TYR A 126 13.47 -5.52 3.61
C TYR A 126 13.79 -4.09 4.05
N ASP A 127 14.02 -3.19 3.09
CA ASP A 127 14.33 -1.78 3.36
C ASP A 127 13.18 -1.10 4.10
N HIS A 128 11.93 -1.33 3.66
CA HIS A 128 10.74 -0.82 4.33
C HIS A 128 10.63 -1.30 5.78
N LEU A 129 10.83 -2.60 6.03
CA LEU A 129 10.78 -3.15 7.40
C LEU A 129 11.84 -2.54 8.31
N ARG A 130 13.00 -2.18 7.77
CA ARG A 130 14.06 -1.48 8.51
C ARG A 130 13.71 -0.02 8.76
N GLU A 131 13.17 0.67 7.77
CA GLU A 131 12.74 2.07 7.89
C GLU A 131 11.72 2.25 9.02
N ILE A 132 10.73 1.35 9.08
CA ILE A 132 9.69 1.39 10.13
C ILE A 132 10.12 0.75 11.46
N ASN A 133 11.38 0.32 11.59
CA ASN A 133 11.90 -0.42 12.76
C ASN A 133 10.98 -1.58 13.18
N SER A 134 10.61 -2.43 12.21
CA SER A 134 9.72 -3.55 12.46
C SER A 134 10.29 -4.51 13.51
N SER A 135 9.44 -4.97 14.42
CA SER A 135 9.78 -5.98 15.43
C SER A 135 9.77 -7.41 14.90
N ASP A 136 9.41 -7.62 13.63
CA ASP A 136 9.41 -8.94 12.99
C ASP A 136 10.84 -9.35 12.60
N HIS A 137 11.66 -9.61 13.62
CA HIS A 137 13.07 -9.96 13.46
C HIS A 137 13.26 -11.24 12.65
N GLN A 138 12.35 -12.21 12.79
CA GLN A 138 12.39 -13.47 12.03
C GLN A 138 12.23 -13.22 10.54
N LYS A 139 11.27 -12.37 10.16
CA LYS A 139 11.07 -12.02 8.75
C LYS A 139 12.26 -11.24 8.19
N ILE A 140 12.79 -10.27 8.95
CA ILE A 140 13.98 -9.50 8.53
C ILE A 140 15.18 -10.43 8.31
N GLU A 141 15.43 -11.38 9.21
CA GLU A 141 16.51 -12.35 9.09
C GLU A 141 16.33 -13.24 7.85
N LEU A 142 15.11 -13.74 7.62
CA LEU A 142 14.80 -14.56 6.44
C LEU A 142 15.06 -13.80 5.12
N LEU A 143 14.61 -12.54 5.04
CA LEU A 143 14.86 -11.69 3.87
C LEU A 143 16.35 -11.43 3.67
N THR A 144 17.09 -11.18 4.76
CA THR A 144 18.56 -10.98 4.74
C THR A 144 19.29 -12.18 4.16
N LEU A 145 18.93 -13.39 4.59
CA LEU A 145 19.53 -14.63 4.10
C LEU A 145 19.30 -14.81 2.59
N LEU A 146 18.07 -14.55 2.12
CA LEU A 146 17.72 -14.67 0.71
C LEU A 146 18.49 -13.68 -0.18
N LEU A 147 18.64 -12.43 0.27
CA LEU A 147 19.39 -11.40 -0.44
C LEU A 147 20.87 -11.78 -0.57
N LYS A 148 21.50 -12.16 0.56
CA LYS A 148 22.91 -12.57 0.59
C LYS A 148 23.20 -13.75 -0.35
N ASP A 149 22.38 -14.80 -0.27
CA ASP A 149 22.48 -15.99 -1.12
C ASP A 149 22.32 -15.66 -2.63
N TYR A 150 21.50 -14.68 -2.98
CA TYR A 150 21.39 -14.23 -4.37
C TYR A 150 22.65 -13.51 -4.86
N GLU A 151 23.17 -12.57 -4.06
CA GLU A 151 24.35 -11.77 -4.39
C GLU A 151 25.62 -12.61 -4.53
N GLU A 152 25.83 -13.56 -3.61
CA GLU A 152 26.97 -14.49 -3.66
C GLU A 152 26.97 -15.31 -4.96
N ARG A 153 25.82 -15.85 -5.34
CA ARG A 153 25.68 -16.61 -6.60
C ARG A 153 25.86 -15.75 -7.84
N LYS A 154 25.37 -14.51 -7.83
CA LYS A 154 25.55 -13.58 -8.94
C LYS A 154 27.03 -13.26 -9.13
N THR A 155 27.75 -13.02 -8.04
CA THR A 155 29.20 -12.75 -8.04
C THR A 155 30.02 -13.96 -8.52
N GLN A 156 29.64 -15.18 -8.13
CA GLN A 156 30.29 -16.41 -8.59
C GLN A 156 30.09 -16.65 -10.09
N LYS A 157 28.91 -16.35 -10.63
CA LYS A 157 28.63 -16.45 -12.09
C LYS A 157 29.42 -15.45 -12.93
N THR A 158 29.72 -14.28 -12.41
CA THR A 158 30.51 -13.26 -13.14
C THR A 158 32.01 -13.55 -13.13
N LYS A 159 32.49 -14.41 -12.22
CA LYS A 159 33.91 -14.80 -12.09
C LYS A 159 34.26 -16.10 -12.82
N ALA A 160 33.27 -16.82 -13.34
CA ALA A 160 33.43 -18.04 -14.13
C ALA A 160 33.27 -17.73 -15.61
#